data_AF-A0A7W0UUP8-F1
#
_entry.id   AF-A0A7W0UUP8-F1
#
_cell.length_a   1.000
_cell.length_b   1.000
_cell.length_c   1.000
_cell.angle_alpha   90.00
_cell.angle_beta   90.00
_cell.angle_gamma   90.00
#
_symmetry.space_group_name_H-M   'P 1'
#
loop_
_entity.id
_entity.type
_entity.pdbx_description
1 polymer ?
#
loop_
_entity_poly.entity_id
_entity_poly.type
_entity_poly.pdbx_seq_one_letter_code
_entity_poly.pdbx_strand_id
1 'polypeptide(L)'
;YTPGGRRIKHPRAANFVWKTRNGKYLQWFHNNGGEAAHNPEWVAGGRGYYQNRNPAWILGGIEKEGYIHWSQPEILLYDDDPSVRMSYPDLIEDEGRYFVTETQKTIARVHEIDSALLEGMWNQVEAKQVARKGLALELAGSSVKTNSTADMPLLPNLKEGQGFTLDFWIRFNELSPGQIILDTRNERGKGIALTTSDRFTIKLTLNDGQAESSWDSDPGTHEGTLKINAWQHVCVVVDGGSKIITFVVDGVLNDGGAIRQFGWGRFNKDLGDVSGLGKVALAPKLFGELKSLKVYNRYLRTSEAVSNYRAGIK
;
A
#
# COMPACT_ATOMS: atom_id res chain seq x y z
N TYR A 1 -4.71 11.88 7.80
CA TYR A 1 -4.67 11.87 9.27
C TYR A 1 -4.73 13.31 9.76
N THR A 2 -5.90 13.78 10.18
CA THR A 2 -6.15 15.19 10.55
C THR A 2 -6.65 15.28 11.98
N PRO A 3 -6.70 16.48 12.60
CA PRO A 3 -7.40 16.65 13.87
C PRO A 3 -8.80 16.06 13.82
N GLY A 4 -9.14 15.22 14.82
CA GLY A 4 -10.41 14.49 14.86
C GLY A 4 -10.58 13.35 13.84
N GLY A 5 -9.59 13.10 12.98
CA GLY A 5 -9.63 12.06 11.95
C GLY A 5 -9.12 10.69 12.43
N ARG A 6 -8.75 9.84 11.47
CA ARG A 6 -8.21 8.48 11.73
C ARG A 6 -7.00 8.54 12.67
N ARG A 7 -6.95 7.61 13.63
CA ARG A 7 -5.82 7.47 14.56
C ARG A 7 -4.68 6.67 13.91
N ILE A 8 -3.44 7.06 14.19
CA ILE A 8 -2.25 6.32 13.72
C ILE A 8 -2.13 5.04 14.55
N LYS A 9 -2.11 3.89 13.87
CA LYS A 9 -1.83 2.62 14.54
C LYS A 9 -0.35 2.52 14.88
N HIS A 10 -0.07 2.19 16.13
CA HIS A 10 1.28 2.01 16.62
C HIS A 10 1.30 0.95 17.73
N PRO A 11 2.28 0.03 17.75
CA PRO A 11 2.45 -0.92 18.84
C PRO A 11 3.26 -0.26 19.96
N ARG A 12 3.65 -1.03 20.99
CA ARG A 12 4.53 -0.50 22.06
C ARG A 12 5.98 -0.32 21.59
N ALA A 13 6.26 0.65 20.72
CA ALA A 13 7.57 0.92 20.15
C ALA A 13 7.95 2.40 20.31
N ALA A 14 9.13 2.76 19.82
CA ALA A 14 9.52 4.16 19.77
C ALA A 14 8.72 4.87 18.66
N ASN A 15 8.13 6.02 19.00
CA ASN A 15 7.52 6.96 18.07
C ASN A 15 8.11 8.34 18.31
N PHE A 16 8.63 8.96 17.27
CA PHE A 16 9.27 10.27 17.35
C PHE A 16 8.64 11.21 16.34
N VAL A 17 8.50 12.47 16.74
CA VAL A 17 8.08 13.57 15.88
C VAL A 17 9.22 14.57 15.81
N TRP A 18 9.60 14.95 14.60
CA TRP A 18 10.60 15.98 14.35
C TRP A 18 9.97 17.13 13.58
N LYS A 19 10.32 18.35 13.94
CA LYS A 19 10.10 19.54 13.12
C LYS A 19 11.35 19.77 12.29
N THR A 20 11.21 19.78 10.97
CA THR A 20 12.32 19.99 10.04
C THR A 20 12.61 21.48 9.86
N ARG A 21 13.82 21.84 9.40
CA ARG A 21 14.23 23.25 9.20
C ARG A 21 13.31 24.03 8.26
N ASN A 22 12.68 23.35 7.30
CA ASN A 22 11.69 23.95 6.40
C ASN A 22 10.29 24.16 7.03
N GLY A 23 10.15 23.95 8.35
CA GLY A 23 8.93 24.18 9.11
C GLY A 23 7.89 23.06 9.01
N LYS A 24 8.16 22.01 8.22
CA LYS A 24 7.31 20.83 8.11
C LYS A 24 7.65 19.81 9.21
N TYR A 25 6.90 18.72 9.27
CA TYR A 25 7.04 17.71 10.31
C TYR A 25 7.23 16.32 9.73
N LEU A 26 7.92 15.47 10.47
CA LEU A 26 8.05 14.04 10.20
C LEU A 26 7.68 13.24 11.44
N GLN A 27 6.99 12.13 11.27
CA GLN A 27 6.72 11.19 12.36
C GLN A 27 7.14 9.77 11.99
N TRP A 28 8.07 9.21 12.75
CA TRP A 28 8.41 7.79 12.70
C TRP A 28 7.43 6.96 13.52
N PHE A 29 7.03 5.82 12.96
CA PHE A 29 6.18 4.86 13.67
C PHE A 29 6.25 3.46 13.02
N HIS A 30 5.60 2.47 13.63
CA HIS A 30 5.29 1.19 12.99
C HIS A 30 3.78 1.09 12.77
N ASN A 31 3.35 0.90 11.52
CA ASN A 31 1.94 0.87 11.13
C ASN A 31 1.26 -0.47 11.48
N ASN A 32 1.12 -0.72 12.79
CA ASN A 32 0.56 -1.91 13.39
C ASN A 32 -0.03 -1.55 14.76
N GLY A 33 -1.20 -2.05 15.13
CA GLY A 33 -1.81 -1.86 16.44
C GLY A 33 -3.33 -1.76 16.36
N GLY A 34 -3.92 -0.88 17.17
CA GLY A 34 -5.37 -0.69 17.24
C GLY A 34 -6.08 -1.74 18.11
N GLU A 35 -7.42 -1.71 18.12
CA GLU A 35 -8.24 -2.55 18.98
C GLU A 35 -7.99 -4.05 18.79
N ALA A 36 -7.81 -4.48 17.53
CA ALA A 36 -7.47 -5.85 17.17
C ALA A 36 -6.15 -6.36 17.81
N ALA A 37 -5.27 -5.45 18.25
CA ALA A 37 -4.04 -5.81 18.96
C ALA A 37 -4.28 -6.12 20.45
N HIS A 38 -5.46 -5.82 21.01
CA HIS A 38 -5.79 -6.14 22.41
C HIS A 38 -6.45 -7.51 22.59
N ASN A 39 -6.55 -8.31 21.52
CA ASN A 39 -7.05 -9.69 21.59
C ASN A 39 -6.11 -10.57 22.44
N PRO A 40 -6.63 -11.34 23.43
CA PRO A 40 -5.86 -12.27 24.26
C PRO A 40 -4.86 -13.16 23.52
N GLU A 41 -5.19 -13.61 22.31
CA GLU A 41 -4.28 -14.43 21.47
C GLU A 41 -2.98 -13.70 21.11
N TRP A 42 -3.03 -12.38 20.99
CA TRP A 42 -1.86 -11.56 20.69
C TRP A 42 -1.06 -11.21 21.94
N VAL A 43 -1.74 -11.07 23.08
CA VAL A 43 -1.10 -10.80 24.38
C VAL A 43 -0.60 -12.07 25.05
N ALA A 44 -0.96 -13.25 24.55
CA ALA A 44 -0.52 -14.54 25.07
C ALA A 44 1.02 -14.62 25.09
N GLY A 45 1.58 -14.72 26.29
CA GLY A 45 3.03 -14.72 26.51
C GLY A 45 3.71 -13.34 26.48
N GLY A 46 2.96 -12.24 26.42
CA GLY A 46 3.46 -10.86 26.56
C GLY A 46 4.36 -10.35 25.44
N ARG A 47 4.49 -11.11 24.33
CA ARG A 47 5.45 -10.81 23.25
C ARG A 47 4.84 -10.25 21.97
N GLY A 48 3.52 -10.34 21.77
CA GLY A 48 2.85 -9.85 20.54
C GLY A 48 3.08 -8.36 20.28
N TYR A 49 3.11 -7.54 21.33
CA TYR A 49 3.46 -6.10 21.25
C TYR A 49 4.77 -5.81 20.53
N TYR A 50 5.69 -6.78 20.47
CA TYR A 50 7.01 -6.64 19.89
C TYR A 50 7.16 -7.27 18.51
N GLN A 51 6.09 -7.77 17.90
CA GLN A 51 6.07 -8.34 16.55
C GLN A 51 5.67 -7.30 15.50
N ASN A 52 5.94 -7.60 14.22
CA ASN A 52 5.53 -6.80 13.06
C ASN A 52 5.92 -5.31 13.16
N ARG A 53 7.19 -5.07 13.53
CA ARG A 53 7.85 -3.74 13.52
C ARG A 53 8.83 -3.57 12.34
N ASN A 54 8.68 -4.42 11.35
CA ASN A 54 9.35 -4.36 10.08
C ASN A 54 8.26 -4.53 9.01
N PRO A 55 7.97 -3.49 8.21
CA PRO A 55 8.76 -2.26 8.05
C PRO A 55 8.56 -1.19 9.14
N ALA A 56 9.46 -0.20 9.14
CA ALA A 56 9.25 1.10 9.79
C ALA A 56 8.66 2.11 8.79
N TRP A 57 7.76 2.94 9.29
CA TRP A 57 6.95 3.85 8.49
C TRP A 57 7.20 5.30 8.90
N ILE A 58 6.90 6.21 7.97
CA ILE A 58 7.00 7.65 8.17
C ILE A 58 5.75 8.37 7.67
N LEU A 59 5.42 9.48 8.33
CA LEU A 59 4.39 10.44 7.92
C LEU A 59 5.03 11.81 7.70
N GLY A 60 4.56 12.55 6.69
CA GLY A 60 4.84 13.97 6.52
C GLY A 60 3.72 14.81 7.13
N GLY A 61 4.06 15.83 7.91
CA GLY A 61 3.11 16.73 8.57
C GLY A 61 3.24 18.17 8.11
N ILE A 62 2.10 18.84 7.92
CA ILE A 62 2.01 20.29 7.68
C ILE A 62 1.19 20.90 8.81
N GLU A 63 1.73 21.90 9.49
CA GLU A 63 1.02 22.66 10.51
C GLU A 63 0.04 23.65 9.86
N LYS A 64 -1.23 23.59 10.27
CA LYS A 64 -2.29 24.53 9.89
C LYS A 64 -3.14 24.81 11.12
N GLU A 65 -3.38 26.09 11.41
CA GLU A 65 -4.25 26.54 12.51
C GLU A 65 -3.86 25.93 13.88
N GLY A 66 -2.56 25.76 14.14
CA GLY A 66 -2.05 25.18 15.39
C GLY A 66 -2.15 23.65 15.48
N TYR A 67 -2.53 22.97 14.40
CA TYR A 67 -2.60 21.52 14.33
C TYR A 67 -1.73 20.96 13.21
N ILE A 68 -1.13 19.78 13.43
CA ILE A 68 -0.38 19.08 12.37
C ILE A 68 -1.33 18.18 11.59
N HIS A 69 -1.40 18.41 10.28
CA HIS A 69 -2.10 17.56 9.32
C HIS A 69 -1.09 16.58 8.72
N TRP A 70 -1.28 15.29 9.02
CA TRP A 70 -0.40 14.22 8.58
C TRP A 70 -0.89 13.60 7.27
N SER A 71 0.07 13.31 6.39
CA SER A 71 -0.08 12.57 5.14
C SER A 71 -0.62 11.15 5.37
N GLN A 72 -0.95 10.43 4.31
CA GLN A 72 -0.92 8.96 4.34
C GLN A 72 0.55 8.50 4.45
N PRO A 73 0.84 7.40 5.16
CA PRO A 73 2.21 7.02 5.48
C PRO A 73 2.91 6.31 4.31
N GLU A 74 4.24 6.34 4.38
CA GLU A 74 5.14 5.61 3.48
C GLU A 74 6.00 4.63 4.29
N ILE A 75 6.44 3.54 3.66
CA ILE A 75 7.52 2.70 4.21
C ILE A 75 8.82 3.49 4.09
N LEU A 76 9.55 3.65 5.21
CA LEU A 76 10.84 4.33 5.21
C LEU A 76 12.00 3.33 5.20
N LEU A 77 11.98 2.38 6.12
CA LEU A 77 13.02 1.36 6.27
C LEU A 77 12.39 -0.02 6.44
N TYR A 78 13.10 -1.03 5.97
CA TYR A 78 12.76 -2.42 6.16
C TYR A 78 14.05 -3.24 6.20
N ASP A 79 13.92 -4.46 6.70
CA ASP A 79 14.95 -5.50 6.62
C ASP A 79 14.36 -6.72 5.92
N ASP A 80 15.17 -7.49 5.20
CA ASP A 80 14.73 -8.70 4.51
C ASP A 80 14.29 -9.80 5.49
N ASP A 81 14.85 -9.82 6.70
CA ASP A 81 14.38 -10.67 7.80
C ASP A 81 13.24 -9.97 8.57
N PRO A 82 11.99 -10.46 8.50
CA PRO A 82 10.86 -9.87 9.22
C PRO A 82 11.01 -9.88 10.76
N SER A 83 11.93 -10.69 11.29
CA SER A 83 12.25 -10.76 12.72
C SER A 83 13.12 -9.60 13.21
N VAL A 84 13.83 -8.94 12.28
CA VAL A 84 14.62 -7.75 12.55
C VAL A 84 13.68 -6.57 12.83
N ARG A 85 14.03 -5.78 13.85
CA ARG A 85 13.21 -4.67 14.33
C ARG A 85 14.11 -3.46 14.51
N MET A 86 13.89 -2.45 13.68
CA MET A 86 14.59 -1.17 13.72
C MET A 86 13.85 -0.25 14.69
N SER A 87 14.56 0.46 15.55
CA SER A 87 13.94 1.34 16.55
C SER A 87 14.93 2.41 17.03
N TYR A 88 14.44 3.33 17.86
CA TYR A 88 15.19 4.48 18.38
C TYR A 88 15.82 5.32 17.27
N PRO A 89 14.99 5.79 16.32
CA PRO A 89 15.50 6.66 15.28
C PRO A 89 15.81 8.04 15.82
N ASP A 90 16.70 8.73 15.14
CA ASP A 90 16.84 10.18 15.20
C ASP A 90 16.97 10.76 13.79
N LEU A 91 16.65 12.04 13.64
CA LEU A 91 16.67 12.74 12.36
C LEU A 91 17.86 13.70 12.31
N ILE A 92 18.62 13.64 11.22
CA ILE A 92 19.72 14.55 10.94
C ILE A 92 19.38 15.34 9.67
N GLU A 93 19.49 16.66 9.74
CA GLU A 93 19.43 17.56 8.59
C GLU A 93 20.82 18.16 8.34
N ASP A 94 21.38 17.91 7.16
CA ASP A 94 22.70 18.40 6.78
C ASP A 94 22.70 18.85 5.32
N GLU A 95 23.10 20.10 5.07
CA GLU A 95 23.18 20.71 3.73
C GLU A 95 21.92 20.49 2.84
N GLY A 96 20.73 20.50 3.43
CA GLY A 96 19.46 20.28 2.71
C GLY A 96 19.12 18.81 2.45
N ARG A 97 19.92 17.88 2.96
CA ARG A 97 19.69 16.42 2.93
C ARG A 97 19.14 15.96 4.27
N TYR A 98 18.42 14.84 4.23
CA TYR A 98 17.78 14.25 5.39
C TYR A 98 18.35 12.86 5.62
N PHE A 99 18.69 12.55 6.87
CA PHE A 99 19.15 11.23 7.26
C PHE A 99 18.37 10.77 8.48
N VAL A 100 18.11 9.46 8.55
CA VAL A 100 17.55 8.82 9.74
C VAL A 100 18.58 7.86 10.30
N THR A 101 18.78 7.91 11.60
CA THR A 101 19.52 6.88 12.31
C THR A 101 18.57 5.78 12.75
N GLU A 102 19.07 4.56 12.93
CA GLU A 102 18.33 3.50 13.60
C GLU A 102 19.26 2.66 14.46
N THR A 103 18.68 2.02 15.47
CA THR A 103 19.37 0.98 16.24
C THR A 103 18.61 -0.34 16.18
N GLN A 104 19.38 -1.40 16.00
CA GLN A 104 18.96 -2.78 16.11
C GLN A 104 19.73 -3.43 17.26
N LYS A 105 19.33 -3.12 18.49
CA LYS A 105 20.02 -3.50 19.74
C LYS A 105 21.46 -2.99 19.79
N THR A 106 22.41 -3.68 19.18
CA THR A 106 23.85 -3.42 19.26
C THR A 106 24.44 -2.81 17.99
N ILE A 107 23.66 -2.72 16.91
CA ILE A 107 24.09 -2.13 15.64
C ILE A 107 23.37 -0.80 15.48
N ALA A 108 24.11 0.25 15.16
CA ALA A 108 23.58 1.55 14.77
C ALA A 108 23.89 1.80 13.28
N ARG A 109 22.91 2.34 12.56
CA ARG A 109 23.05 2.68 11.13
C ARG A 109 22.55 4.09 10.87
N VAL A 110 23.02 4.68 9.77
CA VAL A 110 22.56 5.96 9.26
C VAL A 110 22.13 5.76 7.82
N HIS A 111 20.94 6.23 7.48
CA HIS A 111 20.34 6.10 6.16
C HIS A 111 20.01 7.47 5.63
N GLU A 112 20.48 7.80 4.43
CA GLU A 112 19.98 8.95 3.71
C GLU A 112 18.54 8.69 3.26
N ILE A 113 17.67 9.67 3.46
CA ILE A 113 16.29 9.64 3.01
C ILE A 113 16.20 10.33 1.65
N ASP A 114 15.61 9.66 0.67
CA ASP A 114 15.27 10.29 -0.61
C ASP A 114 14.34 11.49 -0.37
N SER A 115 14.83 12.70 -0.67
CA SER A 115 14.07 13.95 -0.55
C SER A 115 12.73 13.90 -1.29
N ALA A 116 12.63 13.19 -2.42
CA ALA A 116 11.39 13.06 -3.17
C ALA A 116 10.33 12.24 -2.41
N LEU A 117 10.71 11.39 -1.45
CA LEU A 117 9.77 10.69 -0.57
C LEU A 117 9.10 11.69 0.37
N LEU A 118 9.91 12.55 0.99
CA LEU A 118 9.45 13.55 1.95
C LEU A 118 8.59 14.62 1.28
N GLU A 119 9.04 15.15 0.15
CA GLU A 119 8.26 16.12 -0.64
C GLU A 119 6.96 15.52 -1.16
N GLY A 120 6.96 14.23 -1.54
CA GLY A 120 5.74 13.50 -1.89
C GLY A 120 4.72 13.51 -0.75
N MET A 121 5.13 13.14 0.47
CA MET A 121 4.25 13.10 1.64
C MET A 121 3.71 14.49 2.00
N TRP A 122 4.57 15.50 2.03
CA TRP A 122 4.17 16.86 2.34
C TRP A 122 3.22 17.43 1.27
N ASN A 123 3.36 17.04 0.01
CA ASN A 123 2.53 17.54 -1.08
C ASN A 123 1.22 16.76 -1.31
N GLN A 124 0.91 15.72 -0.53
CA GLN A 124 -0.26 14.86 -0.79
C GLN A 124 -1.60 15.62 -0.84
N VAL A 125 -1.72 16.75 -0.15
CA VAL A 125 -2.95 17.56 -0.11
C VAL A 125 -3.13 18.38 -1.40
N GLU A 126 -2.08 18.69 -2.13
CA GLU A 126 -2.14 19.53 -3.33
C GLU A 126 -1.93 18.73 -4.62
N ALA A 127 -1.21 17.62 -4.53
CA ALA A 127 -0.94 16.72 -5.64
C ALA A 127 -2.24 16.19 -6.27
N LYS A 128 -2.34 16.30 -7.59
CA LYS A 128 -3.51 15.91 -8.40
C LYS A 128 -3.10 15.53 -9.83
N GLN A 129 -2.00 14.79 -9.94
CA GLN A 129 -1.42 14.38 -11.21
C GLN A 129 -1.26 12.86 -11.27
N VAL A 130 -1.54 12.29 -12.44
CA VAL A 130 -1.32 10.88 -12.71
C VAL A 130 0.19 10.63 -12.84
N ALA A 131 0.71 9.66 -12.07
CA ALA A 131 2.09 9.22 -12.19
C ALA A 131 2.37 8.69 -13.61
N ARG A 132 3.51 9.07 -14.18
CA ARG A 132 3.92 8.62 -15.54
C ARG A 132 5.14 7.71 -15.55
N LYS A 133 6.03 7.87 -14.56
CA LYS A 133 7.21 6.99 -14.42
C LYS A 133 6.75 5.55 -14.21
N GLY A 134 7.21 4.66 -15.08
CA GLY A 134 6.92 3.22 -15.02
C GLY A 134 5.51 2.82 -15.46
N LEU A 135 4.71 3.73 -16.02
CA LEU A 135 3.39 3.40 -16.58
C LEU A 135 3.59 2.51 -17.83
N ALA A 136 3.21 1.23 -17.71
CA ALA A 136 3.42 0.21 -18.73
C ALA A 136 2.13 -0.14 -19.50
N LEU A 137 0.96 0.09 -18.90
CA LEU A 137 -0.35 -0.08 -19.53
C LEU A 137 -1.29 1.02 -19.03
N GLU A 138 -2.08 1.61 -19.93
CA GLU A 138 -3.16 2.54 -19.60
C GLU A 138 -4.37 2.22 -20.50
N LEU A 139 -5.47 1.79 -19.89
CA LEU A 139 -6.74 1.46 -20.53
C LEU A 139 -7.85 2.35 -19.98
N ALA A 140 -8.70 2.87 -20.86
CA ALA A 140 -9.86 3.68 -20.51
C ALA A 140 -10.93 3.62 -21.61
N GLY A 141 -12.15 4.07 -21.30
CA GLY A 141 -13.25 4.13 -22.26
C GLY A 141 -13.57 2.74 -22.84
N SER A 142 -13.53 2.60 -24.17
CA SER A 142 -13.88 1.33 -24.81
C SER A 142 -12.88 0.20 -24.60
N SER A 143 -11.66 0.48 -24.11
CA SER A 143 -10.61 -0.51 -23.92
C SER A 143 -10.64 -1.20 -22.54
N VAL A 144 -11.61 -0.87 -21.69
CA VAL A 144 -11.79 -1.47 -20.35
C VAL A 144 -13.23 -1.97 -20.14
N LYS A 145 -13.90 -2.35 -21.23
CA LYS A 145 -15.25 -2.90 -21.18
C LYS A 145 -15.29 -4.19 -20.36
N THR A 146 -16.40 -4.41 -19.65
CA THR A 146 -16.68 -5.68 -18.97
C THR A 146 -16.56 -6.85 -19.94
N ASN A 147 -15.96 -7.95 -19.48
CA ASN A 147 -15.72 -9.16 -20.26
C ASN A 147 -14.89 -8.93 -21.55
N SER A 148 -13.89 -8.05 -21.46
CA SER A 148 -12.93 -7.81 -22.54
C SER A 148 -11.52 -8.30 -22.16
N THR A 149 -10.63 -8.32 -23.14
CA THR A 149 -9.22 -8.68 -22.94
C THR A 149 -8.30 -7.59 -23.48
N ALA A 150 -7.11 -7.48 -22.88
CA ALA A 150 -6.05 -6.59 -23.36
C ALA A 150 -4.68 -7.25 -23.22
N ASP A 151 -3.67 -6.71 -23.89
CA ASP A 151 -2.27 -7.07 -23.67
C ASP A 151 -1.84 -6.68 -22.27
N MET A 152 -1.20 -7.62 -21.56
CA MET A 152 -0.64 -7.39 -20.23
C MET A 152 0.88 -7.30 -20.35
N PRO A 153 1.52 -6.22 -19.87
CA PRO A 153 2.97 -6.14 -19.85
C PRO A 153 3.57 -7.23 -18.96
N LEU A 154 4.82 -7.60 -19.24
CA LEU A 154 5.60 -8.43 -18.31
C LEU A 154 5.69 -7.72 -16.96
N LEU A 155 5.41 -8.46 -15.89
CA LEU A 155 5.54 -7.95 -14.54
C LEU A 155 6.98 -8.14 -14.05
N PRO A 156 7.56 -7.17 -13.32
CA PRO A 156 8.89 -7.29 -12.76
C PRO A 156 9.02 -8.49 -11.80
N ASN A 157 10.24 -9.01 -11.67
CA ASN A 157 10.51 -10.19 -10.86
C ASN A 157 10.51 -9.84 -9.37
N LEU A 158 9.53 -10.34 -8.63
CA LEU A 158 9.34 -10.00 -7.22
C LEU A 158 10.47 -10.53 -6.32
N LYS A 159 11.13 -11.61 -6.72
CA LYS A 159 12.27 -12.19 -5.98
C LYS A 159 13.48 -11.27 -5.99
N GLU A 160 13.68 -10.54 -7.10
CA GLU A 160 14.80 -9.61 -7.32
C GLU A 160 14.60 -8.24 -6.66
N GLY A 161 13.57 -8.07 -5.84
CA GLY A 161 13.30 -6.79 -5.17
C GLY A 161 12.47 -5.82 -6.00
N GLN A 162 12.04 -6.22 -7.20
CA GLN A 162 11.23 -5.38 -8.08
C GLN A 162 9.75 -5.46 -7.71
N GLY A 163 8.98 -4.45 -8.08
CA GLY A 163 7.55 -4.37 -7.74
C GLY A 163 6.69 -3.94 -8.91
N PHE A 164 5.38 -3.91 -8.72
CA PHE A 164 4.44 -3.35 -9.69
C PHE A 164 3.25 -2.71 -8.98
N THR A 165 2.39 -2.03 -9.72
CA THR A 165 1.16 -1.44 -9.18
C THR A 165 0.02 -1.57 -10.16
N LEU A 166 -1.16 -1.90 -9.64
CA LEU A 166 -2.43 -1.87 -10.35
C LEU A 166 -3.22 -0.67 -9.84
N ASP A 167 -3.64 0.23 -10.72
CA ASP A 167 -4.38 1.44 -10.38
C ASP A 167 -5.62 1.52 -11.27
N PHE A 168 -6.80 1.53 -10.66
CA PHE A 168 -8.04 1.44 -11.42
C PHE A 168 -9.19 2.19 -10.76
N TRP A 169 -10.17 2.53 -11.58
CA TRP A 169 -11.45 3.08 -11.14
C TRP A 169 -12.53 2.01 -11.35
N ILE A 170 -13.25 1.71 -10.28
CA ILE A 170 -14.27 0.66 -10.25
C ILE A 170 -15.54 1.16 -9.56
N ARG A 171 -16.69 0.65 -9.99
CA ARG A 171 -17.97 0.81 -9.31
C ARG A 171 -18.59 -0.58 -9.14
N PHE A 172 -18.86 -0.97 -7.90
CA PHE A 172 -19.57 -2.21 -7.59
C PHE A 172 -21.07 -1.95 -7.49
N ASN A 173 -21.90 -2.84 -8.04
CA ASN A 173 -23.33 -2.86 -7.74
C ASN A 173 -23.58 -3.61 -6.42
N GLU A 174 -22.77 -4.64 -6.17
CA GLU A 174 -22.74 -5.40 -4.91
C GLU A 174 -21.32 -5.92 -4.63
N LEU A 175 -21.05 -6.34 -3.40
CA LEU A 175 -19.74 -6.87 -2.97
C LEU A 175 -19.75 -8.38 -2.69
N SER A 176 -20.66 -9.13 -3.33
CA SER A 176 -20.72 -10.60 -3.23
C SER A 176 -19.36 -11.24 -3.51
N PRO A 177 -18.96 -12.29 -2.77
CA PRO A 177 -17.67 -12.95 -2.93
C PRO A 177 -17.52 -13.63 -4.29
N GLY A 178 -16.27 -13.73 -4.76
CA GLY A 178 -15.92 -14.48 -5.97
C GLY A 178 -16.23 -13.77 -7.28
N GLN A 179 -16.51 -12.47 -7.25
CA GLN A 179 -16.46 -11.63 -8.45
C GLN A 179 -15.01 -11.51 -8.91
N ILE A 180 -14.80 -11.44 -10.22
CA ILE A 180 -13.46 -11.35 -10.82
C ILE A 180 -13.35 -10.00 -11.51
N ILE A 181 -12.42 -9.18 -11.01
CA ILE A 181 -12.15 -7.83 -11.51
C ILE A 181 -11.07 -7.88 -12.60
N LEU A 182 -10.04 -8.67 -12.37
CA LEU A 182 -8.90 -8.83 -13.26
C LEU A 182 -8.34 -10.24 -13.12
N ASP A 183 -8.04 -10.92 -14.22
CA ASP A 183 -7.35 -12.22 -14.19
C ASP A 183 -6.31 -12.31 -15.32
N THR A 184 -5.07 -12.69 -14.99
CA THR A 184 -4.00 -12.95 -15.97
C THR A 184 -3.52 -14.40 -15.92
N ARG A 185 -4.12 -15.23 -15.06
CA ARG A 185 -3.58 -16.55 -14.74
C ARG A 185 -3.69 -17.51 -15.91
N ASN A 186 -2.67 -18.34 -16.08
CA ASN A 186 -2.70 -19.45 -17.02
C ASN A 186 -3.40 -20.69 -16.43
N GLU A 187 -3.48 -21.76 -17.21
CA GLU A 187 -4.11 -23.03 -16.82
C GLU A 187 -3.51 -23.68 -15.56
N ARG A 188 -2.25 -23.34 -15.22
CA ARG A 188 -1.56 -23.82 -14.02
C ARG A 188 -1.70 -22.86 -12.82
N GLY A 189 -2.46 -21.78 -12.97
CA GLY A 189 -2.68 -20.76 -11.94
C GLY A 189 -1.60 -19.68 -11.85
N LYS A 190 -0.48 -19.78 -12.59
CA LYS A 190 0.56 -18.74 -12.62
C LYS A 190 0.00 -17.46 -13.22
N GLY A 191 0.17 -16.35 -12.52
CA GLY A 191 -0.33 -15.03 -12.88
C GLY A 191 -0.78 -14.25 -11.66
N ILE A 192 -1.62 -13.24 -11.89
CA ILE A 192 -2.28 -12.46 -10.85
C ILE A 192 -3.79 -12.44 -11.04
N ALA A 193 -4.52 -12.34 -9.94
CA ALA A 193 -5.97 -12.14 -9.96
C ALA A 193 -6.42 -11.15 -8.89
N LEU A 194 -7.40 -10.32 -9.25
CA LEU A 194 -8.13 -9.45 -8.33
C LEU A 194 -9.57 -9.95 -8.22
N THR A 195 -9.97 -10.35 -7.02
CA THR A 195 -11.31 -10.90 -6.75
C THR A 195 -11.95 -10.28 -5.52
N THR A 196 -13.27 -10.32 -5.43
CA THR A 196 -13.96 -9.97 -4.18
C THR A 196 -13.88 -11.15 -3.19
N SER A 197 -13.64 -10.85 -1.91
CA SER A 197 -13.60 -11.84 -0.83
C SER A 197 -14.96 -11.97 -0.11
N ASP A 198 -15.06 -12.93 0.81
CA ASP A 198 -16.17 -13.09 1.75
C ASP A 198 -16.24 -12.00 2.85
N ARG A 199 -15.23 -11.11 2.90
CA ARG A 199 -15.16 -9.97 3.83
C ARG A 199 -15.55 -8.64 3.18
N PHE A 200 -16.13 -8.68 1.97
CA PHE A 200 -16.45 -7.48 1.17
C PHE A 200 -15.21 -6.63 0.83
N THR A 201 -14.09 -7.30 0.55
CA THR A 201 -12.80 -6.68 0.21
C THR A 201 -12.38 -7.07 -1.21
N ILE A 202 -11.40 -6.36 -1.79
CA ILE A 202 -10.68 -6.82 -2.99
C ILE A 202 -9.45 -7.57 -2.52
N LYS A 203 -9.29 -8.82 -2.96
CA LYS A 203 -8.14 -9.67 -2.73
C LYS A 203 -7.27 -9.70 -3.98
N LEU A 204 -5.97 -9.46 -3.81
CA LEU A 204 -4.94 -9.79 -4.78
C LEU A 204 -4.37 -11.17 -4.48
N THR A 205 -4.33 -12.02 -5.49
CA THR A 205 -3.56 -13.27 -5.48
C THR A 205 -2.39 -13.14 -6.46
N LEU A 206 -1.20 -13.54 -6.01
CA LEU A 206 0.05 -13.57 -6.76
C LEU A 206 0.53 -15.02 -6.83
N ASN A 207 0.79 -15.54 -8.03
CA ASN A 207 1.23 -16.92 -8.21
C ASN A 207 2.32 -17.00 -9.30
N ASP A 208 3.49 -17.53 -8.97
CA ASP A 208 4.63 -17.67 -9.91
C ASP A 208 4.71 -19.08 -10.55
N GLY A 209 3.73 -19.94 -10.26
CA GLY A 209 3.67 -21.34 -10.66
C GLY A 209 4.33 -22.31 -9.67
N GLN A 210 4.97 -21.81 -8.61
CA GLN A 210 5.57 -22.60 -7.53
C GLN A 210 5.02 -22.22 -6.16
N ALA A 211 4.90 -20.92 -5.90
CA ALA A 211 4.38 -20.34 -4.67
C ALA A 211 3.21 -19.40 -4.97
N GLU A 212 2.33 -19.28 -3.98
CA GLU A 212 1.23 -18.32 -3.99
C GLU A 212 1.34 -17.41 -2.75
N SER A 213 0.96 -16.15 -2.93
CA SER A 213 0.75 -15.22 -1.83
C SER A 213 -0.46 -14.35 -2.12
N SER A 214 -1.14 -13.90 -1.07
CA SER A 214 -2.30 -13.04 -1.24
C SER A 214 -2.50 -12.08 -0.08
N TRP A 215 -3.14 -10.96 -0.38
CA TRP A 215 -3.58 -9.97 0.60
C TRP A 215 -4.83 -9.26 0.08
N ASP A 216 -5.66 -8.74 0.97
CA ASP A 216 -6.89 -8.05 0.63
C ASP A 216 -7.02 -6.68 1.31
N SER A 217 -7.81 -5.81 0.70
CA SER A 217 -8.15 -4.47 1.21
C SER A 217 -8.84 -4.54 2.58
N ASP A 218 -8.98 -3.40 3.25
CA ASP A 218 -9.62 -3.32 4.56
C ASP A 218 -11.12 -3.64 4.48
N PRO A 219 -11.65 -4.51 5.35
CA PRO A 219 -13.08 -4.73 5.48
C PRO A 219 -13.75 -3.63 6.30
N GLY A 220 -15.07 -3.48 6.14
CA GLY A 220 -15.91 -2.60 6.94
C GLY A 220 -16.41 -1.38 6.17
N THR A 221 -16.81 -0.34 6.90
CA THR A 221 -17.55 0.82 6.37
C THR A 221 -16.85 2.16 6.61
N HIS A 222 -15.57 2.13 7.00
CA HIS A 222 -14.78 3.32 7.30
C HIS A 222 -14.16 3.94 6.03
N GLU A 223 -13.55 5.11 6.18
CA GLU A 223 -12.83 5.76 5.08
C GLU A 223 -11.71 4.82 4.55
N GLY A 224 -11.63 4.66 3.23
CA GLY A 224 -10.69 3.73 2.60
C GLY A 224 -11.20 2.30 2.47
N THR A 225 -12.48 2.02 2.71
CA THR A 225 -13.11 0.72 2.38
C THR A 225 -14.01 0.80 1.15
N LEU A 226 -14.39 -0.38 0.64
CA LEU A 226 -15.24 -0.50 -0.54
C LEU A 226 -16.69 -0.09 -0.26
N LYS A 227 -17.33 0.47 -1.29
CA LYS A 227 -18.70 0.97 -1.30
C LYS A 227 -19.39 0.46 -2.57
N ILE A 228 -20.70 0.26 -2.46
CA ILE A 228 -21.54 -0.05 -3.62
C ILE A 228 -22.09 1.24 -4.22
N ASN A 229 -22.43 1.20 -5.51
CA ASN A 229 -23.04 2.27 -6.28
C ASN A 229 -22.25 3.59 -6.30
N ALA A 230 -20.94 3.54 -6.01
CA ALA A 230 -20.03 4.68 -6.06
C ALA A 230 -18.80 4.34 -6.91
N TRP A 231 -18.32 5.32 -7.68
CA TRP A 231 -17.00 5.21 -8.30
C TRP A 231 -15.93 5.34 -7.22
N GLN A 232 -15.04 4.36 -7.17
CA GLN A 232 -13.91 4.34 -6.26
C GLN A 232 -12.62 4.16 -7.02
N HIS A 233 -11.57 4.83 -6.53
CA HIS A 233 -10.21 4.60 -6.97
C HIS A 233 -9.57 3.53 -6.08
N VAL A 234 -8.95 2.55 -6.70
CA VAL A 234 -8.22 1.50 -6.00
C VAL A 234 -6.84 1.38 -6.60
N CYS A 235 -5.83 1.48 -5.74
CA CYS A 235 -4.44 1.26 -6.07
C CYS A 235 -3.90 0.11 -5.22
N VAL A 236 -3.41 -0.94 -5.88
CA VAL A 236 -2.82 -2.12 -5.27
C VAL A 236 -1.33 -2.10 -5.57
N VAL A 237 -0.52 -1.84 -4.54
CA VAL A 237 0.93 -1.70 -4.65
C VAL A 237 1.58 -2.99 -4.18
N VAL A 238 2.38 -3.61 -5.05
CA VAL A 238 3.22 -4.77 -4.73
C VAL A 238 4.66 -4.30 -4.73
N ASP A 239 5.21 -4.10 -3.53
CA ASP A 239 6.60 -3.69 -3.35
C ASP A 239 7.46 -4.93 -3.08
N GLY A 240 8.24 -5.33 -4.08
CA GLY A 240 9.17 -6.44 -3.92
C GLY A 240 10.44 -6.09 -3.17
N GLY A 241 10.75 -4.82 -2.93
CA GLY A 241 11.83 -4.45 -2.03
C GLY A 241 11.48 -4.90 -0.61
N SER A 242 10.39 -4.35 -0.07
CA SER A 242 9.93 -4.68 1.29
C SER A 242 9.17 -6.01 1.39
N LYS A 243 8.85 -6.67 0.27
CA LYS A 243 7.97 -7.85 0.17
C LYS A 243 6.56 -7.61 0.71
N ILE A 244 6.03 -6.40 0.51
CA ILE A 244 4.73 -5.96 1.05
C ILE A 244 3.72 -5.67 -0.08
N ILE A 245 2.46 -6.07 0.16
CA ILE A 245 1.28 -5.67 -0.60
C ILE A 245 0.51 -4.64 0.24
N THR A 246 0.19 -3.49 -0.37
CA THR A 246 -0.68 -2.48 0.25
C THR A 246 -1.83 -2.09 -0.69
N PHE A 247 -2.91 -1.62 -0.09
CA PHE A 247 -4.07 -1.08 -0.78
C PHE A 247 -4.24 0.40 -0.41
N VAL A 248 -4.49 1.24 -1.41
CA VAL A 248 -4.95 2.61 -1.25
C VAL A 248 -6.31 2.70 -1.94
N VAL A 249 -7.36 3.01 -1.17
CA VAL A 249 -8.72 3.15 -1.68
C VAL A 249 -9.17 4.57 -1.46
N ASP A 250 -9.63 5.25 -2.51
CA ASP A 250 -10.03 6.66 -2.49
C ASP A 250 -8.98 7.57 -1.82
N GLY A 251 -7.70 7.32 -2.12
CA GLY A 251 -6.57 8.08 -1.55
C GLY A 251 -6.27 7.77 -0.08
N VAL A 252 -6.84 6.71 0.49
CA VAL A 252 -6.61 6.30 1.88
C VAL A 252 -5.87 4.97 1.92
N LEU A 253 -4.66 4.97 2.48
CA LEU A 253 -3.90 3.74 2.68
C LEU A 253 -4.63 2.88 3.72
N ASN A 254 -4.85 1.62 3.38
CA ASN A 254 -5.42 0.63 4.28
C ASN A 254 -4.45 0.34 5.43
N ASP A 255 -4.92 0.50 6.66
CA ASP A 255 -4.14 0.26 7.89
C ASP A 255 -4.73 -0.88 8.74
N GLY A 256 -5.77 -1.56 8.25
CA GLY A 256 -6.43 -2.67 8.92
C GLY A 256 -7.78 -2.29 9.53
N GLY A 257 -8.12 -1.00 9.59
CA GLY A 257 -9.35 -0.51 10.22
C GLY A 257 -9.49 -0.95 11.68
N ALA A 258 -10.71 -1.18 12.15
CA ALA A 258 -10.91 -1.74 13.50
C ALA A 258 -10.62 -3.25 13.58
N ILE A 259 -10.58 -3.95 12.42
CA ILE A 259 -10.66 -5.41 12.35
C ILE A 259 -9.28 -6.07 12.36
N ARG A 260 -8.27 -5.44 11.77
CA ARG A 260 -6.91 -5.99 11.65
C ARG A 260 -5.91 -5.13 12.39
N GLN A 261 -4.82 -5.74 12.81
CA GLN A 261 -3.71 -5.04 13.46
C GLN A 261 -2.97 -4.13 12.48
N PHE A 262 -2.96 -4.49 11.21
CA PHE A 262 -2.34 -3.76 10.11
C PHE A 262 -3.12 -4.01 8.81
N GLY A 263 -2.93 -3.14 7.83
CA GLY A 263 -3.62 -3.18 6.52
C GLY A 263 -2.74 -3.63 5.36
N TRP A 264 -1.53 -4.11 5.66
CA TRP A 264 -0.53 -4.51 4.69
C TRP A 264 -0.18 -6.00 4.83
N GLY A 265 0.11 -6.67 3.73
CA GLY A 265 0.37 -8.11 3.69
C GLY A 265 1.79 -8.40 3.25
N ARG A 266 2.50 -9.27 3.96
CA ARG A 266 3.82 -9.74 3.52
C ARG A 266 3.65 -10.96 2.61
N PHE A 267 4.29 -10.95 1.45
CA PHE A 267 4.28 -12.10 0.53
C PHE A 267 5.55 -12.93 0.67
N ASN A 268 5.53 -14.16 0.13
CA ASN A 268 6.66 -15.07 0.19
C ASN A 268 7.92 -14.44 -0.45
N LYS A 269 9.02 -14.38 0.30
CA LYS A 269 10.29 -13.78 -0.16
C LYS A 269 10.84 -14.41 -1.44
N ASP A 270 10.52 -15.67 -1.69
CA ASP A 270 11.00 -16.45 -2.83
C ASP A 270 10.06 -16.37 -4.05
N LEU A 271 8.93 -15.68 -3.92
CA LEU A 271 7.97 -15.47 -5.00
C LEU A 271 8.62 -14.67 -6.14
N GLY A 272 8.67 -15.27 -7.34
CA GLY A 272 9.40 -14.73 -8.48
C GLY A 272 8.52 -14.04 -9.52
N ASP A 273 8.60 -14.53 -10.76
CA ASP A 273 7.86 -14.02 -11.91
C ASP A 273 6.38 -14.42 -11.84
N VAL A 274 5.52 -13.44 -11.59
CA VAL A 274 4.06 -13.60 -11.57
C VAL A 274 3.40 -13.19 -12.89
N SER A 275 4.16 -13.12 -13.98
CA SER A 275 3.61 -12.92 -15.33
C SER A 275 2.88 -14.20 -15.78
N GLY A 276 1.58 -14.03 -16.09
CA GLY A 276 0.71 -15.10 -16.56
C GLY A 276 0.64 -15.19 -18.08
N LEU A 277 -0.56 -15.14 -18.65
CA LEU A 277 -0.84 -15.35 -20.08
C LEU A 277 -0.32 -14.26 -21.04
N GLY A 278 0.31 -13.20 -20.53
CA GLY A 278 0.62 -11.99 -21.34
C GLY A 278 -0.63 -11.23 -21.81
N LYS A 279 -1.81 -11.65 -21.34
CA LYS A 279 -3.11 -11.02 -21.54
C LYS A 279 -3.78 -10.82 -20.19
N VAL A 280 -4.66 -9.85 -20.13
CA VAL A 280 -5.50 -9.58 -18.96
C VAL A 280 -6.97 -9.69 -19.36
N ALA A 281 -7.73 -10.52 -18.63
CA ALA A 281 -9.19 -10.55 -18.69
C ALA A 281 -9.74 -9.49 -17.74
N LEU A 282 -10.52 -8.54 -18.28
CA LEU A 282 -11.06 -7.39 -17.56
C LEU A 282 -12.51 -7.64 -17.19
N ALA A 283 -12.80 -7.60 -15.89
CA ALA A 283 -14.12 -7.78 -15.32
C ALA A 283 -14.90 -8.99 -15.91
N PRO A 284 -14.30 -10.21 -16.02
CA PRO A 284 -14.98 -11.35 -16.63
C PRO A 284 -16.18 -11.84 -15.81
N LYS A 285 -16.22 -11.52 -14.51
CA LYS A 285 -17.33 -11.85 -13.61
C LYS A 285 -17.53 -10.75 -12.56
N LEU A 286 -17.56 -9.49 -13.01
CA LEU A 286 -17.82 -8.33 -12.14
C LEU A 286 -19.29 -7.94 -12.22
N PHE A 287 -19.96 -7.79 -11.07
CA PHE A 287 -21.26 -7.12 -11.00
C PHE A 287 -21.05 -5.64 -10.67
N GLY A 288 -20.77 -4.89 -11.72
CA GLY A 288 -20.30 -3.51 -11.65
C GLY A 288 -19.60 -3.11 -12.93
N GLU A 289 -18.80 -2.04 -12.84
CA GLU A 289 -18.12 -1.45 -13.99
C GLU A 289 -16.68 -1.07 -13.65
N LEU A 290 -15.78 -1.29 -14.62
CA LEU A 290 -14.44 -0.71 -14.64
C LEU A 290 -14.45 0.52 -15.54
N LYS A 291 -13.80 1.61 -15.11
CA LYS A 291 -13.67 2.84 -15.91
C LYS A 291 -12.28 3.03 -16.49
N SER A 292 -11.26 2.57 -15.78
CA SER A 292 -9.88 2.62 -16.24
C SER A 292 -9.03 1.58 -15.53
N LEU A 293 -7.97 1.12 -16.18
CA LEU A 293 -6.89 0.34 -15.58
C LEU A 293 -5.56 0.93 -16.00
N LYS A 294 -4.66 1.13 -15.04
CA LYS A 294 -3.26 1.44 -15.25
C LYS A 294 -2.41 0.37 -14.58
N VAL A 295 -1.36 -0.07 -15.25
CA VAL A 295 -0.36 -0.97 -14.69
C VAL A 295 0.99 -0.28 -14.74
N TYR A 296 1.66 -0.24 -13.59
CA TYR A 296 3.00 0.29 -13.47
C TYR A 296 3.99 -0.85 -13.27
N ASN A 297 5.12 -0.84 -13.97
CA ASN A 297 6.22 -1.81 -13.83
C ASN A 297 7.15 -1.47 -12.66
N ARG A 298 6.60 -0.84 -11.62
CA ARG A 298 7.25 -0.54 -10.35
C ARG A 298 6.18 -0.40 -9.27
N TYR A 299 6.57 -0.49 -8.02
CA TYR A 299 5.71 -0.02 -6.94
C TYR A 299 5.57 1.51 -7.02
N LEU A 300 4.34 1.99 -6.84
CA LEU A 300 4.07 3.41 -6.58
C LEU A 300 4.28 3.71 -5.10
N ARG A 301 4.72 4.93 -4.80
CA ARG A 301 4.63 5.48 -3.44
C ARG A 301 3.17 5.72 -3.07
N THR A 302 2.83 5.68 -1.79
CA THR A 302 1.48 6.03 -1.32
C THR A 302 1.09 7.43 -1.82
N SER A 303 2.03 8.37 -1.81
CA SER A 303 1.82 9.75 -2.27
C SER A 303 1.47 9.83 -3.76
N GLU A 304 2.01 8.93 -4.59
CA GLU A 304 1.66 8.84 -6.01
C GLU A 304 0.25 8.26 -6.19
N ALA A 305 -0.12 7.22 -5.42
CA ALA A 305 -1.47 6.67 -5.42
C ALA A 305 -2.52 7.70 -4.98
N VAL A 306 -2.22 8.49 -3.94
CA VAL A 306 -3.07 9.62 -3.49
C VAL A 306 -3.19 10.68 -4.59
N SER A 307 -2.09 11.03 -5.25
CA SER A 307 -2.10 11.98 -6.37
C SER A 307 -2.93 11.47 -7.56
N ASN A 308 -2.84 10.17 -7.89
CA ASN A 308 -3.63 9.53 -8.94
C ASN A 308 -5.14 9.62 -8.64
N TYR A 309 -5.54 9.33 -7.39
CA TYR A 309 -6.93 9.50 -6.95
C TYR A 309 -7.41 10.93 -7.16
N ARG A 310 -6.63 11.90 -6.68
CA ARG A 310 -6.96 13.34 -6.73
C ARG A 310 -6.94 13.91 -8.15
N ALA A 311 -6.22 13.29 -9.07
CA ALA A 311 -6.28 13.62 -10.50
C ALA A 311 -7.65 13.30 -11.12
N GLY A 312 -8.47 12.50 -10.43
CA GLY A 312 -9.85 12.21 -10.77
C GLY A 312 -10.02 11.14 -11.84
N ILE A 313 -11.28 10.79 -12.05
CA ILE A 313 -11.69 9.90 -13.13
C ILE A 313 -11.60 10.69 -14.45
N LYS A 314 -10.78 10.22 -15.39
CA LYS A 314 -10.70 10.78 -16.75
C LYS A 314 -11.36 9.81 -17.73
#